data_AF-A0A067S8U4-F1
#
_entry.id   AF-A0A067S8U4-F1
#
_cell.length_a   1.000
_cell.length_b   1.000
_cell.length_c   1.000
_cell.angle_alpha   90.00
_cell.angle_beta   90.00
_cell.angle_gamma   90.00
#
_symmetry.space_group_name_H-M   'P 1'
#
loop_
_entity.id
_entity.type
_entity.pdbx_description
1 polymer ?
#
loop_
_entity_poly.entity_id
_entity_poly.type
_entity_poly.pdbx_seq_one_letter_code
_entity_poly.pdbx_strand_id
1 'polypeptide(L)'
;MRQAWVTTAILAVVFAQAAKAVNFEQCLNNINQLTIEGKTDNHGHPVSPSSSNATAITFDLCVSQCGAGQEPFVWTVFSQQFSAWLLPWLALVSQLPFGSNDKLDNLNTMLLTLGSPTLAAYSLALTTLNGRWIASLFSDYRYPNVREAVQVLSSLQQSPLQVNTDEARLASLIVLRQNRKFWRKLLEGLNYTHTWSISAAASILWVVIAYVFTIIDYFSQSAQATINTNGGSVGSLWLWLLPVVVGWLQISPKCDSTRLVKAVDDANALSYIATSKSTPQRAGRKSEKHAFSLQFTKDNDLRKDERTTAPIHNYARSLPWVNSVMVVSGMFNNAFQRNRDHEPVTDTDWVNPNSRKRSQATAEQVENYCGSEPLPNSITSKSLPPRPTGRWGLDDNAISRMILASALALMLQWGTTGGAVVIVWFTPTVGLGCRSASYIVYGSISTLVWMMLLASSILTYYFTDTADSPTIPHSTNAVRPIRPTNYRIAGLLSIFLRRCGKFLAALNAGWIVAMGIIQFSSVFDRCYCNSSVFGLRKNAYNVITLTPDDAGSMRGAWICGFLLSGIPTLFYAGFIHLRVDPPLPTNHSNGET
;
A
#
# COMPACT_ATOMS: atom_id res chain seq x y z
N MET A 1 1.34 -9.52 -28.06
CA MET A 1 1.85 -8.92 -29.32
C MET A 1 1.52 -7.43 -29.46
N ARG A 2 0.28 -6.94 -29.33
CA ARG A 2 -0.05 -5.49 -29.48
C ARG A 2 0.63 -4.52 -28.49
N GLN A 3 0.99 -4.95 -27.28
CA GLN A 3 1.69 -4.11 -26.30
C GLN A 3 3.17 -3.88 -26.63
N ALA A 4 3.83 -4.82 -27.32
CA ALA A 4 5.23 -4.67 -27.73
C ALA A 4 5.38 -3.54 -28.76
N TRP A 5 4.37 -3.34 -29.62
CA TRP A 5 4.39 -2.30 -30.65
C TRP A 5 4.39 -0.87 -30.08
N VAL A 6 3.78 -0.64 -28.91
CA VAL A 6 3.74 0.70 -28.28
C VAL A 6 5.10 1.04 -27.68
N THR A 7 5.76 0.09 -27.02
CA THR A 7 7.13 0.27 -26.50
C THR A 7 8.16 0.43 -27.61
N THR A 8 8.03 -0.32 -28.71
CA THR A 8 8.90 -0.18 -29.88
C THR A 8 8.64 1.14 -30.62
N ALA A 9 7.40 1.63 -30.65
CA ALA A 9 7.07 2.94 -31.22
C ALA A 9 7.61 4.11 -30.38
N ILE A 10 7.59 4.01 -29.05
CA ILE A 10 8.17 5.05 -28.17
C ILE A 10 9.69 5.10 -28.34
N LEU A 11 10.38 3.95 -28.37
CA LEU A 11 11.81 3.88 -28.67
C LEU A 11 12.11 4.42 -30.08
N ALA A 12 11.32 4.05 -31.09
CA ALA A 12 11.50 4.54 -32.45
C ALA A 12 11.29 6.06 -32.58
N VAL A 13 10.35 6.65 -31.84
CA VAL A 13 10.11 8.10 -31.82
C VAL A 13 11.23 8.85 -31.09
N VAL A 14 11.82 8.27 -30.04
CA VAL A 14 12.99 8.85 -29.34
C VAL A 14 14.22 8.86 -30.26
N PHE A 15 14.44 7.81 -31.06
CA PHE A 15 15.59 7.74 -31.99
C PHE A 15 15.39 8.52 -33.30
N ALA A 16 14.16 8.72 -33.78
CA ALA A 16 13.89 9.38 -35.06
C ALA A 16 14.05 10.92 -35.05
N GLN A 17 14.21 11.58 -33.89
CA GLN A 17 14.31 13.05 -33.82
C GLN A 17 15.74 13.62 -33.86
N ALA A 18 16.77 12.79 -34.07
CA ALA A 18 18.17 13.25 -34.12
C ALA A 18 18.48 14.24 -35.28
N ALA A 19 17.61 14.36 -36.29
CA ALA A 19 17.85 15.17 -37.48
C ALA A 19 17.59 16.69 -37.33
N LYS A 20 17.09 17.17 -36.17
CA LYS A 20 16.81 18.60 -35.90
C LYS A 20 17.23 19.02 -34.49
N ALA A 21 18.42 18.60 -34.07
CA ALA A 21 18.98 18.96 -32.78
C ALA A 21 19.33 20.46 -32.73
N VAL A 22 18.99 21.12 -31.63
CA VAL A 22 19.27 22.54 -31.39
C VAL A 22 20.41 22.66 -30.39
N ASN A 23 21.37 23.55 -30.65
CA ASN A 23 22.37 23.96 -29.66
C ASN A 23 21.96 25.34 -29.11
N PHE A 24 21.44 25.37 -27.88
CA PHE A 24 20.90 26.60 -27.30
C PHE A 24 21.99 27.63 -26.99
N GLU A 25 23.18 27.20 -26.56
CA GLU A 25 24.31 28.11 -26.32
C GLU A 25 24.75 28.81 -27.62
N GLN A 26 24.89 28.04 -28.72
CA GLN A 26 25.21 28.60 -30.03
C GLN A 26 24.10 29.52 -30.53
N CYS A 27 22.83 29.15 -30.32
CA CYS A 27 21.70 29.99 -30.69
C CYS A 27 21.72 31.34 -29.95
N LEU A 28 21.94 31.32 -28.62
CA LEU A 28 22.02 32.54 -27.81
C LEU A 28 23.17 33.43 -28.27
N ASN A 29 24.34 32.84 -28.56
CA ASN A 29 25.49 33.58 -29.07
C ASN A 29 25.18 34.31 -30.39
N ASN A 30 24.41 33.68 -31.28
CA ASN A 30 23.95 34.33 -32.52
C ASN A 30 22.93 35.44 -32.23
N ILE A 31 21.96 35.21 -31.33
CA ILE A 31 20.97 36.22 -30.92
C ILE A 31 21.64 37.46 -30.31
N ASN A 32 22.69 37.27 -29.52
CA ASN A 32 23.44 38.36 -28.90
C ASN A 32 24.15 39.27 -29.91
N GLN A 33 24.35 38.82 -31.16
CA GLN A 33 24.89 39.64 -32.25
C GLN A 33 23.81 40.41 -33.04
N LEU A 34 22.52 40.10 -32.83
CA LEU A 34 21.39 40.70 -33.54
C LEU A 34 20.76 41.83 -32.72
N THR A 35 20.13 42.81 -33.37
CA THR A 35 19.27 43.79 -32.69
C THR A 35 17.82 43.33 -32.76
N ILE A 36 17.34 42.61 -31.74
CA ILE A 36 16.02 41.96 -31.73
C ILE A 36 15.37 42.01 -30.35
N GLU A 37 14.04 42.17 -30.31
CA GLU A 37 13.25 42.11 -29.07
C GLU A 37 13.14 40.68 -28.53
N GLY A 38 12.89 40.54 -27.23
CA GLY A 38 12.74 39.24 -26.56
C GLY A 38 14.01 38.74 -25.86
N LYS A 39 15.08 39.52 -25.84
CA LYS A 39 16.25 39.27 -24.97
C LYS A 39 15.88 39.52 -23.50
N THR A 40 16.31 38.65 -22.61
CA THR A 40 16.05 38.78 -21.16
C THR A 40 17.27 38.46 -20.31
N ASP A 41 17.21 38.84 -19.03
CA ASP A 41 18.08 38.29 -17.99
C ASP A 41 17.50 36.98 -17.41
N ASN A 42 18.17 36.40 -16.42
CA ASN A 42 17.76 35.12 -15.81
C ASN A 42 16.50 35.22 -14.93
N HIS A 43 16.00 36.42 -14.69
CA HIS A 43 14.74 36.67 -14.00
C HIS A 43 13.57 36.92 -14.98
N GLY A 44 13.85 36.84 -16.28
CA GLY A 44 12.86 37.12 -17.32
C GLY A 44 12.62 38.61 -17.54
N HIS A 45 13.47 39.50 -17.00
CA HIS A 45 13.37 40.92 -17.23
C HIS A 45 13.90 41.27 -18.63
N PRO A 46 13.18 42.08 -19.43
CA PRO A 46 13.62 42.47 -20.75
C PRO A 46 14.95 43.23 -20.71
N VAL A 47 15.85 42.87 -21.62
CA VAL A 47 17.12 43.55 -21.86
C VAL A 47 17.02 44.31 -23.19
N SER A 48 17.77 45.42 -23.34
CA SER A 48 17.77 46.20 -24.58
C SER A 48 18.00 45.32 -25.82
N PRO A 49 17.27 45.52 -26.93
CA PRO A 49 17.44 44.76 -28.17
C PRO A 49 18.87 44.77 -28.70
N SER A 50 19.61 45.87 -28.49
CA SER A 50 20.99 46.05 -28.93
C SER A 50 22.04 45.46 -27.97
N SER A 51 21.63 44.90 -26.83
CA SER A 51 22.56 44.32 -25.86
C SER A 51 23.14 42.99 -26.36
N SER A 52 24.44 42.80 -26.18
CA SER A 52 25.14 41.53 -26.44
C SER A 52 25.23 40.61 -25.22
N ASN A 53 24.71 41.04 -24.07
CA ASN A 53 24.89 40.36 -22.79
C ASN A 53 23.61 39.70 -22.29
N ALA A 54 22.70 39.29 -23.19
CA ALA A 54 21.53 38.54 -22.76
C ALA A 54 21.94 37.11 -22.37
N THR A 55 21.45 36.65 -21.22
CA THR A 55 21.70 35.31 -20.68
C THR A 55 20.48 34.39 -20.85
N ALA A 56 19.34 34.97 -21.21
CA ALA A 56 18.07 34.31 -21.43
C ALA A 56 17.28 34.97 -22.57
N ILE A 57 16.25 34.29 -23.06
CA ILE A 57 15.39 34.76 -24.15
C ILE A 57 13.92 34.39 -23.92
N THR A 58 12.98 35.18 -24.42
CA THR A 58 11.54 34.84 -24.36
C THR A 58 11.25 33.55 -25.14
N PHE A 59 10.16 32.86 -24.78
CA PHE A 59 9.72 31.66 -25.48
C PHE A 59 9.50 31.90 -26.99
N ASP A 60 8.84 32.99 -27.35
CA ASP A 60 8.57 33.34 -28.75
C ASP A 60 9.86 33.61 -29.54
N LEU A 61 10.85 34.25 -28.92
CA LEU A 61 12.16 34.46 -29.52
C LEU A 61 12.92 33.12 -29.67
N CYS A 62 12.86 32.25 -28.66
CA CYS A 62 13.47 30.92 -28.70
C CYS A 62 12.92 30.08 -29.86
N VAL A 63 11.60 30.01 -30.01
CA VAL A 63 10.97 29.23 -31.09
C VAL A 63 11.28 29.83 -32.46
N SER A 64 11.27 31.16 -32.61
CA SER A 64 11.50 31.81 -33.89
C SER A 64 12.96 31.76 -34.36
N GLN A 65 13.93 31.85 -33.44
CA GLN A 65 15.36 31.88 -33.79
C GLN A 65 16.06 30.52 -33.64
N CYS A 66 15.76 29.77 -32.57
CA CYS A 66 16.39 28.47 -32.31
C CYS A 66 15.56 27.29 -32.86
N GLY A 67 14.27 27.51 -33.14
CA GLY A 67 13.34 26.48 -33.58
C GLY A 67 12.72 25.68 -32.44
N ALA A 68 11.71 24.86 -32.77
CA ALA A 68 11.00 24.01 -31.80
C ALA A 68 11.68 22.66 -31.52
N GLY A 69 12.93 22.48 -31.98
CA GLY A 69 13.70 21.24 -31.80
C GLY A 69 14.09 20.97 -30.34
N GLN A 70 14.66 19.80 -30.09
CA GLN A 70 15.29 19.46 -28.79
C GLN A 70 16.80 19.51 -28.90
N GLU A 71 17.49 19.56 -27.77
CA GLU A 71 18.93 19.30 -27.72
C GLU A 71 19.30 17.89 -28.25
N PRO A 72 20.54 17.71 -28.75
CA PRO A 72 20.98 16.41 -29.23
C PRO A 72 20.97 15.36 -28.12
N PHE A 73 20.53 14.15 -28.46
CA PHE A 73 20.63 13.02 -27.55
C PHE A 73 22.09 12.64 -27.31
N VAL A 74 22.50 12.58 -26.04
CA VAL A 74 23.86 12.19 -25.64
C VAL A 74 23.82 10.86 -24.87
N TRP A 75 24.28 9.77 -25.49
CA TRP A 75 24.23 8.42 -24.92
C TRP A 75 24.99 8.30 -23.58
N THR A 76 26.14 8.98 -23.46
CA THR A 76 26.95 8.95 -22.23
C THR A 76 26.20 9.56 -21.06
N VAL A 77 25.54 10.72 -21.26
CA VAL A 77 24.68 11.36 -20.25
C VAL A 77 23.50 10.46 -19.91
N PHE A 78 22.78 9.95 -20.92
CA PHE A 78 21.63 9.07 -20.70
C PHE A 78 21.99 7.85 -19.86
N SER A 79 23.04 7.11 -20.26
CA SER A 79 23.44 5.87 -19.61
C SER A 79 23.93 6.10 -18.18
N GLN A 80 24.68 7.18 -17.92
CA GLN A 80 25.09 7.57 -16.58
C GLN A 80 23.89 7.92 -15.70
N GLN A 81 23.00 8.79 -16.16
CA GLN A 81 21.84 9.23 -15.39
C GLN A 81 20.84 8.10 -15.12
N PHE A 82 20.55 7.29 -16.14
CA PHE A 82 19.70 6.12 -16.00
C PHE A 82 20.24 5.14 -14.96
N SER A 83 21.54 4.82 -15.04
CA SER A 83 22.19 3.86 -14.15
C SER A 83 22.28 4.37 -12.70
N ALA A 84 22.48 5.68 -12.50
CA ALA A 84 22.63 6.27 -11.19
C ALA A 84 21.28 6.57 -10.50
N TRP A 85 20.29 7.05 -11.23
CA TRP A 85 19.05 7.61 -10.65
C TRP A 85 17.78 6.80 -10.85
N LEU A 86 17.76 5.83 -11.76
CA LEU A 86 16.55 5.03 -12.05
C LEU A 86 16.75 3.53 -11.89
N LEU A 87 17.85 2.98 -12.44
CA LEU A 87 18.11 1.55 -12.43
C LEU A 87 18.09 0.90 -11.03
N PRO A 88 18.67 1.51 -9.97
CA PRO A 88 18.62 0.92 -8.63
C PRO A 88 17.18 0.75 -8.11
N TRP A 89 16.29 1.70 -8.43
CA TRP A 89 14.88 1.62 -8.04
C TRP A 89 14.14 0.55 -8.81
N LEU A 90 14.38 0.42 -10.12
CA LEU A 90 13.82 -0.66 -10.93
C LEU A 90 14.26 -2.04 -10.41
N ALA A 91 15.52 -2.17 -9.98
CA ALA A 91 15.99 -3.39 -9.32
C ALA A 91 15.24 -3.62 -7.99
N LEU A 92 14.98 -2.59 -7.21
CA LEU A 92 14.26 -2.70 -5.94
C LEU A 92 12.77 -3.08 -6.12
N VAL A 93 12.13 -2.72 -7.23
CA VAL A 93 10.76 -3.18 -7.58
C VAL A 93 10.67 -4.69 -7.60
N SER A 94 11.74 -5.40 -8.01
CA SER A 94 11.77 -6.87 -8.01
C SER A 94 11.70 -7.48 -6.61
N GLN A 95 12.00 -6.71 -5.57
CA GLN A 95 11.98 -7.14 -4.17
C GLN A 95 10.61 -6.98 -3.51
N LEU A 96 9.63 -6.43 -4.24
CA LEU A 96 8.27 -6.31 -3.74
C LEU A 96 7.63 -7.69 -3.55
N PRO A 97 6.88 -7.92 -2.46
CA PRO A 97 6.20 -9.18 -2.21
C PRO A 97 5.02 -9.38 -3.16
N PHE A 98 5.25 -10.16 -4.21
CA PHE A 98 4.21 -10.57 -5.16
C PHE A 98 3.61 -11.89 -4.68
N GLY A 99 2.41 -11.79 -4.12
CA GLY A 99 1.79 -12.85 -3.33
C GLY A 99 0.96 -13.87 -4.07
N SER A 100 0.53 -13.57 -5.29
CA SER A 100 -0.40 -14.46 -5.98
C SER A 100 0.34 -15.56 -6.71
N ASN A 101 -0.21 -16.77 -6.65
CA ASN A 101 0.23 -17.88 -7.48
C ASN A 101 -0.15 -17.71 -8.97
N ASP A 102 -0.88 -16.63 -9.30
CA ASP A 102 -1.20 -16.21 -10.67
C ASP A 102 -0.26 -15.09 -11.14
N LYS A 103 0.35 -15.27 -12.32
CA LYS A 103 1.27 -14.31 -12.94
C LYS A 103 0.58 -12.98 -13.27
N LEU A 104 -0.68 -13.00 -13.67
CA LEU A 104 -1.42 -11.78 -14.03
C LEU A 104 -1.76 -10.94 -12.79
N ASP A 105 -2.10 -11.59 -11.70
CA ASP A 105 -2.33 -10.92 -10.41
C ASP A 105 -1.04 -10.30 -9.86
N ASN A 106 0.12 -10.97 -10.05
CA ASN A 106 1.43 -10.42 -9.67
C ASN A 106 1.77 -9.17 -10.51
N LEU A 107 1.53 -9.22 -11.82
CA LEU A 107 1.71 -8.05 -12.69
C LEU A 107 0.78 -6.91 -12.28
N ASN A 108 -0.50 -7.19 -12.01
CA ASN A 108 -1.44 -6.19 -11.53
C ASN A 108 -1.00 -5.59 -10.19
N THR A 109 -0.48 -6.41 -9.27
CA THR A 109 0.08 -5.97 -7.98
C THR A 109 1.27 -5.02 -8.18
N MET A 110 2.18 -5.36 -9.09
CA MET A 110 3.33 -4.52 -9.44
C MET A 110 2.89 -3.17 -10.01
N LEU A 111 2.01 -3.19 -11.02
CA LEU A 111 1.48 -1.97 -11.64
C LEU A 111 0.72 -1.10 -10.63
N LEU A 112 -0.03 -1.73 -9.72
CA LEU A 112 -0.75 -1.02 -8.68
C LEU A 112 0.20 -0.34 -7.68
N THR A 113 1.29 -1.02 -7.31
CA THR A 113 2.30 -0.50 -6.38
C THR A 113 3.06 0.67 -6.98
N LEU A 114 3.55 0.52 -8.21
CA LEU A 114 4.26 1.58 -8.94
C LEU A 114 3.36 2.76 -9.30
N GLY A 115 2.10 2.47 -9.66
CA GLY A 115 1.12 3.45 -10.08
C GLY A 115 0.49 4.23 -8.93
N SER A 116 0.50 3.67 -7.71
CA SER A 116 0.07 4.40 -6.52
C SER A 116 0.92 4.03 -5.30
N PRO A 117 2.03 4.75 -5.09
CA PRO A 117 2.77 4.63 -3.84
C PRO A 117 1.96 5.02 -2.62
N THR A 118 1.02 5.98 -2.77
CA THR A 118 0.07 6.33 -1.71
C THR A 118 -0.71 5.10 -1.24
N LEU A 119 -1.22 4.26 -2.15
CA LEU A 119 -1.93 3.03 -1.78
C LEU A 119 -1.01 1.99 -1.13
N ALA A 120 0.22 1.86 -1.65
CA ALA A 120 1.22 0.94 -1.13
C ALA A 120 1.59 1.29 0.32
N ALA A 121 1.95 2.56 0.56
CA ALA A 121 2.24 3.09 1.88
C ALA A 121 1.02 3.00 2.80
N TYR A 122 -0.16 3.39 2.34
CA TYR A 122 -1.40 3.25 3.12
C TYR A 122 -1.62 1.81 3.60
N SER A 123 -1.48 0.83 2.70
CA SER A 123 -1.70 -0.58 2.99
C SER A 123 -0.67 -1.13 3.97
N LEU A 124 0.59 -0.70 3.86
CA LEU A 124 1.67 -1.03 4.80
C LEU A 124 1.41 -0.42 6.19
N ALA A 125 1.17 0.89 6.27
CA ALA A 125 0.91 1.57 7.54
C ALA A 125 -0.32 0.98 8.24
N LEU A 126 -1.41 0.74 7.51
CA LEU A 126 -2.61 0.11 8.06
C LEU A 126 -2.34 -1.31 8.57
N THR A 127 -1.44 -2.06 7.90
CA THR A 127 -1.02 -3.39 8.37
C THR A 127 -0.38 -3.30 9.76
N THR A 128 0.60 -2.41 9.93
CA THR A 128 1.28 -2.23 11.23
C THR A 128 0.36 -1.74 12.33
N LEU A 129 -0.52 -0.78 12.04
CA LEU A 129 -1.49 -0.25 13.00
C LEU A 129 -2.48 -1.32 13.46
N ASN A 130 -2.93 -2.16 12.54
CA ASN A 130 -3.82 -3.28 12.85
C ASN A 130 -3.14 -4.37 13.67
N GLY A 131 -1.87 -4.69 13.38
CA GLY A 131 -1.08 -5.64 14.17
C GLY A 131 -0.92 -5.19 15.63
N ARG A 132 -0.69 -3.90 15.87
CA ARG A 132 -0.67 -3.36 17.24
C ARG A 132 -2.03 -3.37 17.92
N TRP A 133 -3.07 -2.98 17.19
CA TRP A 133 -4.43 -2.94 17.72
C TRP A 133 -4.87 -4.32 18.20
N ILE A 134 -4.65 -5.39 17.42
CA ILE A 134 -5.09 -6.73 17.83
C ILE A 134 -4.35 -7.21 19.09
N ALA A 135 -3.05 -6.95 19.21
CA ALA A 135 -2.31 -7.31 20.41
C ALA A 135 -2.82 -6.56 21.66
N SER A 136 -3.13 -5.26 21.51
CA SER A 136 -3.74 -4.46 22.58
C SER A 136 -5.14 -4.98 22.94
N LEU A 137 -5.95 -5.33 21.94
CA LEU A 137 -7.33 -5.80 22.13
C LEU A 137 -7.40 -7.07 22.98
N PHE A 138 -6.42 -7.97 22.86
CA PHE A 138 -6.37 -9.24 23.59
C PHE A 138 -5.46 -9.20 24.83
N SER A 139 -4.85 -8.05 25.15
CA SER A 139 -3.79 -7.95 26.18
C SER A 139 -4.26 -8.35 27.58
N ASP A 140 -5.51 -8.06 27.92
CA ASP A 140 -6.10 -8.32 29.23
C ASP A 140 -6.70 -9.73 29.37
N TYR A 141 -6.87 -10.47 28.27
CA TYR A 141 -7.55 -11.76 28.30
C TYR A 141 -6.63 -12.84 28.89
N ARG A 142 -6.99 -13.37 30.07
CA ARG A 142 -6.31 -14.51 30.71
C ARG A 142 -7.07 -15.79 30.44
N TYR A 143 -6.95 -16.31 29.21
CA TYR A 143 -7.61 -17.55 28.78
C TYR A 143 -6.68 -18.39 27.89
N PRO A 144 -6.84 -19.73 27.82
CA PRO A 144 -5.99 -20.57 26.97
C PRO A 144 -6.05 -20.19 25.48
N ASN A 145 -4.92 -20.34 24.79
CA ASN A 145 -4.74 -20.07 23.36
C ASN A 145 -4.88 -18.59 22.93
N VAL A 146 -4.99 -17.62 23.85
CA VAL A 146 -5.10 -16.20 23.50
C VAL A 146 -3.90 -15.72 22.70
N ARG A 147 -2.67 -16.08 23.11
CA ARG A 147 -1.45 -15.70 22.38
C ARG A 147 -1.42 -16.28 20.98
N GLU A 148 -1.74 -17.58 20.86
CA GLU A 148 -1.82 -18.28 19.58
C GLU A 148 -2.88 -17.64 18.68
N ALA A 149 -4.04 -17.27 19.23
CA ALA A 149 -5.11 -16.62 18.48
C ALA A 149 -4.67 -15.26 17.92
N VAL A 150 -4.01 -14.42 18.72
CA VAL A 150 -3.46 -13.13 18.27
C VAL A 150 -2.45 -13.34 17.14
N GLN A 151 -1.52 -14.29 17.30
CA GLN A 151 -0.50 -14.58 16.28
C GLN A 151 -1.11 -15.12 14.99
N VAL A 152 -2.10 -16.02 15.08
CA VAL A 152 -2.84 -16.56 13.93
C VAL A 152 -3.59 -15.45 13.20
N LEU A 153 -4.39 -14.66 13.92
CA LEU A 153 -5.20 -13.59 13.33
C LEU A 153 -4.33 -12.50 12.70
N SER A 154 -3.21 -12.14 13.33
CA SER A 154 -2.22 -11.22 12.78
C SER A 154 -1.57 -11.78 11.51
N SER A 155 -1.23 -13.07 11.49
CA SER A 155 -0.63 -13.72 10.31
C SER A 155 -1.62 -13.82 9.15
N LEU A 156 -2.90 -13.99 9.46
CA LEU A 156 -4.00 -14.11 8.48
C LEU A 156 -4.54 -12.75 8.00
N GLN A 157 -3.97 -11.64 8.45
CA GLN A 157 -4.39 -10.30 8.02
C GLN A 157 -4.34 -10.09 6.50
N GLN A 158 -3.38 -10.74 5.81
CA GLN A 158 -3.24 -10.65 4.35
C GLN A 158 -4.05 -11.71 3.59
N SER A 159 -4.85 -12.51 4.29
CA SER A 159 -5.65 -13.59 3.72
C SER A 159 -7.15 -13.24 3.71
N PRO A 160 -7.94 -13.82 2.79
CA PRO A 160 -9.40 -13.68 2.79
C PRO A 160 -10.05 -14.55 3.87
N LEU A 161 -9.75 -14.25 5.14
CA LEU A 161 -10.25 -14.96 6.31
C LEU A 161 -11.78 -14.89 6.38
N GLN A 162 -12.39 -16.02 6.66
CA GLN A 162 -13.78 -16.14 7.05
C GLN A 162 -13.88 -16.86 8.39
N VAL A 163 -14.73 -16.34 9.26
CA VAL A 163 -14.98 -16.86 10.60
C VAL A 163 -16.42 -17.36 10.64
N ASN A 164 -16.60 -18.62 11.03
CA ASN A 164 -17.91 -19.26 11.13
C ASN A 164 -18.25 -19.60 12.59
N THR A 165 -19.35 -19.02 13.08
CA THR A 165 -19.88 -19.24 14.43
C THR A 165 -20.95 -20.33 14.51
N ASP A 166 -21.50 -20.78 13.38
CA ASP A 166 -22.62 -21.73 13.31
C ASP A 166 -22.27 -23.09 13.94
N GLU A 167 -23.26 -23.72 14.57
CA GLU A 167 -23.15 -25.05 15.19
C GLU A 167 -21.97 -25.16 16.17
N ALA A 168 -21.79 -24.15 17.01
CA ALA A 168 -20.77 -24.11 18.05
C ALA A 168 -19.33 -24.21 17.52
N ARG A 169 -19.05 -23.96 16.23
CA ARG A 169 -17.72 -24.17 15.63
C ARG A 169 -16.63 -23.33 16.30
N LEU A 170 -16.79 -22.02 16.28
CA LEU A 170 -15.84 -21.10 16.92
C LEU A 170 -15.84 -21.26 18.45
N ALA A 171 -17.02 -21.41 19.07
CA ALA A 171 -17.14 -21.65 20.51
C ALA A 171 -16.36 -22.90 20.96
N SER A 172 -16.52 -24.00 20.23
CA SER A 172 -15.79 -25.25 20.46
C SER A 172 -14.28 -25.06 20.29
N LEU A 173 -13.85 -24.27 19.30
CA LEU A 173 -12.44 -23.99 19.06
C LEU A 173 -11.75 -23.26 20.23
N ILE A 174 -12.52 -22.40 20.91
CA ILE A 174 -12.08 -21.61 22.06
C ILE A 174 -12.12 -22.44 23.35
N VAL A 175 -13.24 -23.10 23.63
CA VAL A 175 -13.52 -23.74 24.93
C VAL A 175 -12.94 -25.15 25.04
N LEU A 176 -12.99 -25.96 23.97
CA LEU A 176 -12.57 -27.36 24.05
C LEU A 176 -11.04 -27.50 24.06
N ARG A 177 -10.51 -28.10 25.11
CA ARG A 177 -9.07 -28.34 25.28
C ARG A 177 -8.43 -29.14 24.13
N GLN A 178 -9.19 -30.01 23.47
CA GLN A 178 -8.75 -30.81 22.33
C GLN A 178 -8.22 -29.92 21.18
N ASN A 179 -8.74 -28.70 21.06
CA ASN A 179 -8.37 -27.72 20.04
C ASN A 179 -7.05 -26.99 20.31
N ARG A 180 -6.36 -27.23 21.43
CA ARG A 180 -4.96 -26.75 21.61
C ARG A 180 -4.02 -27.25 20.51
N LYS A 181 -4.28 -28.46 19.98
CA LYS A 181 -3.51 -29.01 18.85
C LYS A 181 -3.80 -28.25 17.55
N PHE A 182 -5.03 -27.81 17.35
CA PHE A 182 -5.40 -26.96 16.21
C PHE A 182 -4.60 -25.65 16.22
N TRP A 183 -4.65 -24.90 17.32
CA TRP A 183 -4.00 -23.57 17.41
C TRP A 183 -2.50 -23.65 17.16
N ARG A 184 -1.83 -24.63 17.81
CA ARG A 184 -0.41 -24.86 17.62
C ARG A 184 -0.06 -25.32 16.21
N LYS A 185 -0.87 -26.21 15.59
CA LYS A 185 -0.61 -26.69 14.23
C LYS A 185 -0.79 -25.57 13.20
N LEU A 186 -1.83 -24.75 13.37
CA LEU A 186 -2.06 -23.59 12.53
C LEU A 186 -0.92 -22.59 12.66
N LEU A 187 -0.50 -22.28 13.89
CA LEU A 187 0.62 -21.39 14.13
C LEU A 187 1.93 -21.93 13.53
N GLU A 188 2.22 -23.22 13.68
CA GLU A 188 3.38 -23.88 13.04
C GLU A 188 3.33 -23.74 11.51
N GLY A 189 2.16 -23.98 10.90
CA GLY A 189 1.95 -23.86 9.46
C GLY A 189 2.01 -22.42 8.93
N LEU A 190 1.69 -21.41 9.76
CA LEU A 190 1.76 -19.99 9.40
C LEU A 190 3.14 -19.38 9.71
N ASN A 191 3.86 -19.93 10.69
CA ASN A 191 5.18 -19.47 11.13
C ASN A 191 6.30 -20.02 10.23
N TYR A 192 6.08 -20.05 8.92
CA TYR A 192 7.19 -20.13 7.99
C TYR A 192 7.84 -18.74 7.92
N THR A 193 9.01 -18.62 8.53
CA THR A 193 9.86 -17.46 8.36
C THR A 193 10.33 -17.41 6.93
N HIS A 194 9.74 -16.53 6.12
CA HIS A 194 10.51 -15.88 5.07
C HIS A 194 11.33 -14.79 5.76
N THR A 195 12.26 -15.23 6.63
CA THR A 195 13.38 -14.41 7.09
C THR A 195 14.02 -13.84 5.85
N TRP A 196 14.40 -12.56 5.92
CA TRP A 196 15.02 -11.80 4.85
C TRP A 196 15.91 -12.72 4.02
N SER A 197 15.63 -12.88 2.72
CA SER A 197 16.65 -13.52 1.91
C SER A 197 17.87 -12.61 2.03
N ILE A 198 19.02 -13.18 2.37
CA ILE A 198 20.28 -12.42 2.50
C ILE A 198 20.50 -11.60 1.21
N SER A 199 20.04 -12.12 0.07
CA SER A 199 19.97 -11.41 -1.21
C SER A 199 19.13 -10.13 -1.18
N ALA A 200 17.90 -10.16 -0.64
CA ALA A 200 17.05 -8.97 -0.57
C ALA A 200 17.66 -7.89 0.32
N ALA A 201 18.23 -8.29 1.47
CA ALA A 201 18.92 -7.38 2.38
C ALA A 201 20.15 -6.75 1.72
N ALA A 202 20.97 -7.54 1.03
CA ALA A 202 22.12 -7.05 0.29
C ALA A 202 21.71 -6.11 -0.85
N SER A 203 20.64 -6.43 -1.60
CA SER A 203 20.12 -5.56 -2.66
C SER A 203 19.66 -4.20 -2.12
N ILE A 204 18.94 -4.17 -1.00
CA ILE A 204 18.55 -2.91 -0.34
C ILE A 204 19.78 -2.11 0.07
N LEU A 205 20.75 -2.76 0.74
CA LEU A 205 21.97 -2.11 1.19
C LEU A 205 22.73 -1.47 0.00
N TRP A 206 22.86 -2.19 -1.12
CA TRP A 206 23.50 -1.67 -2.32
C TRP A 206 22.74 -0.49 -2.93
N VAL A 207 21.41 -0.52 -2.95
CA VAL A 207 20.60 0.62 -3.42
C VAL A 207 20.83 1.85 -2.55
N VAL A 208 20.91 1.68 -1.21
CA VAL A 208 21.18 2.79 -0.28
C VAL A 208 22.58 3.35 -0.48
N ILE A 209 23.61 2.50 -0.56
CA ILE A 209 25.00 2.93 -0.81
C ILE A 209 25.11 3.66 -2.16
N ALA A 210 24.52 3.09 -3.21
CA ALA A 210 24.53 3.71 -4.53
C ALA A 210 23.85 5.07 -4.51
N TYR A 211 22.69 5.21 -3.86
CA TYR A 211 21.99 6.48 -3.75
C TYR A 211 22.80 7.54 -3.00
N VAL A 212 23.47 7.17 -1.91
CA VAL A 212 24.34 8.08 -1.14
C VAL A 212 25.51 8.56 -2.00
N PHE A 213 26.20 7.66 -2.69
CA PHE A 213 27.29 8.05 -3.58
C PHE A 213 26.82 8.92 -4.75
N THR A 214 25.66 8.62 -5.32
CA THR A 214 25.05 9.44 -6.37
C THR A 214 24.72 10.86 -5.87
N ILE A 215 24.24 11.02 -4.63
CA ILE A 215 24.03 12.35 -4.04
C ILE A 215 25.35 13.09 -3.81
N ILE A 216 26.38 12.40 -3.32
CA ILE A 216 27.70 13.01 -3.11
C ILE A 216 28.27 13.51 -4.45
N ASP A 217 28.20 12.68 -5.49
CA ASP A 217 28.61 13.04 -6.85
C ASP A 217 27.81 14.24 -7.36
N TYR A 218 26.48 14.23 -7.20
CA TYR A 218 25.58 15.31 -7.61
C TYR A 218 25.98 16.68 -7.04
N PHE A 219 26.38 16.74 -5.77
CA PHE A 219 26.81 17.98 -5.12
C PHE A 219 28.29 18.33 -5.31
N SER A 220 29.11 17.38 -5.81
CA SER A 220 30.52 17.62 -6.14
C SER A 220 30.70 18.37 -7.47
N GLN A 221 29.71 18.32 -8.36
CA GLN A 221 29.74 18.93 -9.69
C GLN A 221 29.37 20.42 -9.69
N SER A 222 29.69 21.12 -10.79
CA SER A 222 29.24 22.50 -11.02
C SER A 222 27.74 22.54 -11.32
N ALA A 223 27.06 23.65 -10.99
CA ALA A 223 25.61 23.75 -11.18
C ALA A 223 25.19 23.55 -12.66
N GLN A 224 25.97 24.08 -13.62
CA GLN A 224 25.75 23.87 -15.06
C GLN A 224 25.80 22.38 -15.42
N ALA A 225 26.82 21.65 -14.95
CA ALA A 225 26.95 20.22 -15.21
C ALA A 225 25.78 19.43 -14.60
N THR A 226 25.35 19.81 -13.39
CA THR A 226 24.23 19.19 -12.68
C THR A 226 22.87 19.40 -13.38
N ILE A 227 22.64 20.57 -13.98
CA ILE A 227 21.40 20.87 -14.72
C ILE A 227 21.30 20.03 -15.99
N ASN A 228 22.41 19.90 -16.72
CA ASN A 228 22.48 19.06 -17.90
C ASN A 228 22.25 17.58 -17.56
N THR A 229 22.40 17.22 -16.28
CA THR A 229 22.34 15.86 -15.74
C THR A 229 21.25 15.70 -14.67
N ASN A 230 20.12 16.41 -14.79
CA ASN A 230 19.01 16.61 -13.84
C ASN A 230 18.35 15.35 -13.16
N GLY A 231 19.05 14.26 -12.87
CA GLY A 231 18.50 13.03 -12.28
C GLY A 231 18.16 13.11 -10.79
N GLY A 232 18.61 14.13 -10.07
CA GLY A 232 18.34 14.30 -8.63
C GLY A 232 16.85 14.29 -8.26
N SER A 233 16.00 14.85 -9.13
CA SER A 233 14.54 14.84 -8.94
C SER A 233 13.94 13.46 -9.16
N VAL A 234 14.45 12.67 -10.10
CA VAL A 234 14.04 11.27 -10.30
C VAL A 234 14.40 10.45 -9.07
N GLY A 235 15.62 10.59 -8.56
CA GLY A 235 16.04 9.94 -7.32
C GLY A 235 15.14 10.27 -6.12
N SER A 236 14.85 11.56 -5.92
CA SER A 236 13.96 12.02 -4.86
C SER A 236 12.53 11.49 -5.01
N LEU A 237 12.02 11.42 -6.24
CA LEU A 237 10.69 10.88 -6.53
C LEU A 237 10.58 9.41 -6.14
N TRP A 238 11.57 8.59 -6.48
CA TRP A 238 11.53 7.14 -6.25
C TRP A 238 11.84 6.71 -4.81
N LEU A 239 12.29 7.65 -3.97
CA LEU A 239 12.74 7.37 -2.61
C LEU A 239 11.65 6.72 -1.73
N TRP A 240 10.35 6.89 -2.04
CA TRP A 240 9.24 6.26 -1.33
C TRP A 240 9.30 4.73 -1.37
N LEU A 241 9.94 4.14 -2.39
CA LEU A 241 9.98 2.70 -2.60
C LEU A 241 10.78 2.01 -1.50
N LEU A 242 11.82 2.68 -0.99
CA LEU A 242 12.71 2.15 0.04
C LEU A 242 11.94 1.78 1.34
N PRO A 243 11.24 2.71 2.02
CA PRO A 243 10.50 2.37 3.23
C PRO A 243 9.37 1.37 2.98
N VAL A 244 8.76 1.36 1.80
CA VAL A 244 7.69 0.42 1.44
C VAL A 244 8.24 -1.01 1.33
N VAL A 245 9.34 -1.21 0.61
CA VAL A 245 9.98 -2.52 0.44
C VAL A 245 10.53 -3.01 1.79
N VAL A 246 11.28 -2.17 2.50
CA VAL A 246 11.83 -2.52 3.82
C VAL A 246 10.72 -2.87 4.80
N GLY A 247 9.66 -2.06 4.85
CA GLY A 247 8.53 -2.30 5.76
C GLY A 247 7.79 -3.61 5.45
N TRP A 248 7.57 -3.94 4.18
CA TRP A 248 6.98 -5.22 3.82
C TRP A 248 7.89 -6.41 4.14
N LEU A 249 9.20 -6.28 3.98
CA LEU A 249 10.14 -7.33 4.38
C LEU A 249 10.20 -7.51 5.91
N GLN A 250 10.07 -6.43 6.68
CA GLN A 250 9.99 -6.49 8.15
C GLN A 250 8.72 -7.20 8.61
N ILE A 251 7.56 -6.89 8.01
CA ILE A 251 6.29 -7.55 8.34
C ILE A 251 6.27 -9.01 7.89
N SER A 252 6.96 -9.34 6.78
CA SER A 252 6.95 -10.66 6.15
C SER A 252 5.52 -11.19 5.93
N PRO A 253 4.69 -10.46 5.15
CA PRO A 253 3.28 -10.78 4.98
C PRO A 253 3.10 -12.19 4.42
N LYS A 254 2.18 -12.95 5.01
CA LYS A 254 1.87 -14.32 4.56
C LYS A 254 1.06 -14.22 3.27
N CYS A 255 1.74 -14.36 2.14
CA CYS A 255 1.16 -14.11 0.84
C CYS A 255 0.97 -15.37 -0.01
N ASP A 256 1.69 -16.46 0.22
CA ASP A 256 1.55 -17.70 -0.57
C ASP A 256 0.19 -18.36 -0.28
N SER A 257 -0.74 -18.26 -1.23
CA SER A 257 -2.10 -18.78 -1.06
C SER A 257 -2.15 -20.30 -0.89
N THR A 258 -1.28 -21.04 -1.57
CA THR A 258 -1.24 -22.52 -1.49
C THR A 258 -0.76 -22.96 -0.11
N ARG A 259 0.28 -22.30 0.43
CA ARG A 259 0.76 -22.58 1.79
C ARG A 259 -0.26 -22.19 2.84
N LEU A 260 -0.93 -21.05 2.67
CA LEU A 260 -1.99 -20.60 3.57
C LEU A 260 -3.16 -21.59 3.63
N VAL A 261 -3.66 -22.03 2.47
CA VAL A 261 -4.72 -23.05 2.38
C VAL A 261 -4.29 -24.32 3.08
N LYS A 262 -3.11 -24.85 2.73
CA LYS A 262 -2.56 -26.05 3.36
C LYS A 262 -2.46 -25.94 4.88
N ALA A 263 -1.94 -24.82 5.39
CA ALA A 263 -1.80 -24.60 6.84
C ALA A 263 -3.17 -24.58 7.55
N VAL A 264 -4.19 -23.95 6.96
CA VAL A 264 -5.54 -23.91 7.50
C VAL A 264 -6.22 -25.27 7.42
N ASP A 265 -6.08 -26.00 6.32
CA ASP A 265 -6.68 -27.33 6.12
C ASP A 265 -6.05 -28.38 7.06
N ASP A 266 -4.72 -28.39 7.17
CA ASP A 266 -3.98 -29.28 8.09
C ASP A 266 -4.40 -29.05 9.55
N ALA A 267 -4.62 -27.79 9.93
CA ALA A 267 -5.12 -27.46 11.26
C ALA A 267 -6.59 -27.88 11.42
N ASN A 268 -7.45 -27.56 10.45
CA ASN A 268 -8.88 -27.88 10.46
C ASN A 268 -9.14 -29.39 10.60
N ALA A 269 -8.29 -30.25 10.03
CA ALA A 269 -8.34 -31.71 10.21
C ALA A 269 -8.16 -32.18 11.68
N LEU A 270 -7.57 -31.34 12.53
CA LEU A 270 -7.36 -31.59 13.96
C LEU A 270 -8.41 -30.95 14.87
N SER A 271 -9.35 -30.18 14.31
CA SER A 271 -10.37 -29.46 15.08
C SER A 271 -11.49 -30.40 15.58
N TYR A 272 -11.99 -30.12 16.79
CA TYR A 272 -13.09 -30.80 17.46
C TYR A 272 -14.25 -29.82 17.66
N ILE A 273 -15.48 -30.33 17.46
CA ILE A 273 -16.73 -29.60 17.67
C ILE A 273 -17.54 -30.35 18.75
N ALA A 274 -18.14 -29.59 19.67
CA ALA A 274 -19.09 -30.11 20.64
C ALA A 274 -20.38 -30.58 19.94
N THR A 275 -20.97 -31.68 20.41
CA THR A 275 -22.21 -32.22 19.84
C THR A 275 -23.37 -32.06 20.83
N SER A 276 -24.61 -32.25 20.38
CA SER A 276 -25.79 -32.06 21.23
C SER A 276 -26.01 -33.20 22.24
N LYS A 277 -25.44 -34.39 22.03
CA LYS A 277 -25.76 -35.60 22.82
C LYS A 277 -24.57 -36.57 23.04
N SER A 278 -23.36 -36.24 22.58
CA SER A 278 -22.21 -37.17 22.63
C SER A 278 -20.88 -36.48 22.97
N THR A 279 -19.81 -37.25 23.11
CA THR A 279 -18.46 -36.70 23.30
C THR A 279 -18.04 -35.85 22.10
N PRO A 280 -17.22 -34.80 22.29
CA PRO A 280 -16.75 -33.95 21.19
C PRO A 280 -16.14 -34.76 20.04
N GLN A 281 -16.53 -34.45 18.81
CA GLN A 281 -16.11 -35.18 17.61
C GLN A 281 -15.23 -34.31 16.71
N ARG A 282 -14.46 -34.94 15.82
CA ARG A 282 -13.67 -34.20 14.83
C ARG A 282 -14.60 -33.48 13.84
N ALA A 283 -14.32 -32.21 13.58
CA ALA A 283 -15.14 -31.34 12.73
C ALA A 283 -15.39 -31.95 11.34
N GLY A 284 -14.32 -32.44 10.70
CA GLY A 284 -14.38 -33.00 9.35
C GLY A 284 -15.21 -34.27 9.19
N ARG A 285 -15.63 -34.94 10.28
CA ARG A 285 -16.58 -36.06 10.20
C ARG A 285 -18.04 -35.60 10.07
N LYS A 286 -18.35 -34.38 10.49
CA LYS A 286 -19.71 -33.83 10.53
C LYS A 286 -20.00 -32.91 9.35
N SER A 287 -19.01 -32.11 8.93
CA SER A 287 -19.18 -31.12 7.87
C SER A 287 -17.82 -30.66 7.33
N GLU A 288 -17.78 -30.25 6.06
CA GLU A 288 -16.64 -29.55 5.45
C GLU A 288 -16.53 -28.07 5.91
N LYS A 289 -17.53 -27.56 6.65
CA LYS A 289 -17.49 -26.21 7.22
C LYS A 289 -16.67 -26.19 8.51
N HIS A 290 -15.71 -25.28 8.57
CA HIS A 290 -14.82 -25.08 9.71
C HIS A 290 -14.95 -23.68 10.32
N ALA A 291 -14.44 -23.50 11.55
CA ALA A 291 -14.48 -22.21 12.25
C ALA A 291 -13.64 -21.13 11.54
N PHE A 292 -12.47 -21.51 11.01
CA PHE A 292 -11.66 -20.67 10.14
C PHE A 292 -11.57 -21.29 8.76
N SER A 293 -11.82 -20.48 7.74
CA SER A 293 -11.64 -20.85 6.34
C SER A 293 -11.07 -19.67 5.55
N LEU A 294 -10.43 -19.98 4.43
CA LEU A 294 -9.90 -19.00 3.49
C LEU A 294 -10.64 -19.11 2.17
N GLN A 295 -11.35 -18.06 1.78
CA GLN A 295 -12.13 -18.07 0.56
C GLN A 295 -11.34 -17.36 -0.54
N PHE A 296 -10.73 -18.11 -1.46
CA PHE A 296 -9.94 -17.58 -2.58
C PHE A 296 -10.71 -17.47 -3.90
N THR A 297 -11.89 -18.09 -3.98
CA THR A 297 -12.70 -18.07 -5.20
C THR A 297 -13.13 -16.64 -5.56
N LYS A 298 -12.93 -16.28 -6.85
CA LYS A 298 -13.21 -14.95 -7.42
C LYS A 298 -14.52 -14.94 -8.23
N ASP A 299 -15.53 -15.61 -7.71
CA ASP A 299 -16.89 -15.69 -8.27
C ASP A 299 -17.67 -14.38 -8.09
N ASN A 300 -17.42 -13.66 -7.00
CA ASN A 300 -18.04 -12.37 -6.74
C ASN A 300 -17.14 -11.22 -7.20
N ASP A 301 -17.58 -10.53 -8.25
CA ASP A 301 -16.91 -9.34 -8.77
C ASP A 301 -16.65 -8.31 -7.68
N LEU A 302 -17.52 -8.10 -6.69
CA LEU A 302 -17.31 -7.11 -5.63
C LEU A 302 -16.08 -7.39 -4.76
N ARG A 303 -15.78 -8.66 -4.48
CA ARG A 303 -14.77 -9.06 -3.50
C ARG A 303 -13.43 -9.46 -4.10
N LYS A 304 -13.24 -9.31 -5.42
CA LYS A 304 -12.03 -9.77 -6.13
C LYS A 304 -10.70 -9.37 -5.47
N ASP A 305 -10.58 -8.14 -4.96
CA ASP A 305 -9.35 -7.67 -4.32
C ASP A 305 -9.17 -8.21 -2.90
N GLU A 306 -10.27 -8.50 -2.20
CA GLU A 306 -10.20 -9.18 -0.90
C GLU A 306 -9.59 -10.58 -1.04
N ARG A 307 -9.82 -11.24 -2.19
CA ARG A 307 -9.36 -12.60 -2.50
C ARG A 307 -7.87 -12.70 -2.86
N THR A 308 -7.18 -11.57 -3.09
CA THR A 308 -5.78 -11.56 -3.54
C THR A 308 -4.82 -11.34 -2.39
N THR A 309 -3.89 -12.25 -2.13
CA THR A 309 -3.01 -12.23 -0.94
C THR A 309 -1.91 -11.17 -0.91
N ALA A 310 -1.63 -10.50 -2.03
CA ALA A 310 -0.56 -9.50 -2.08
C ALA A 310 -0.86 -8.33 -1.12
N PRO A 311 0.15 -7.79 -0.42
CA PRO A 311 -0.07 -6.91 0.73
C PRO A 311 -0.62 -5.54 0.35
N ILE A 312 -0.38 -5.08 -0.89
CA ILE A 312 -1.02 -3.86 -1.41
C ILE A 312 -2.55 -3.96 -1.42
N HIS A 313 -3.13 -5.16 -1.51
CA HIS A 313 -4.59 -5.33 -1.48
C HIS A 313 -5.19 -5.28 -0.06
N ASN A 314 -4.38 -5.03 0.98
CA ASN A 314 -4.86 -4.90 2.35
C ASN A 314 -5.92 -3.80 2.52
N TYR A 315 -5.92 -2.76 1.68
CA TYR A 315 -7.01 -1.76 1.68
C TYR A 315 -8.39 -2.39 1.57
N ALA A 316 -8.55 -3.45 0.75
CA ALA A 316 -9.81 -4.13 0.54
C ALA A 316 -10.17 -5.09 1.68
N ARG A 317 -9.17 -5.73 2.30
CA ARG A 317 -9.36 -6.74 3.36
C ARG A 317 -9.49 -6.19 4.76
N SER A 318 -8.96 -4.99 5.01
CA SER A 318 -8.83 -4.46 6.36
C SER A 318 -10.13 -4.47 7.16
N LEU A 319 -11.24 -4.01 6.59
CA LEU A 319 -12.55 -3.95 7.24
C LEU A 319 -13.15 -5.34 7.54
N PRO A 320 -13.31 -6.26 6.56
CA PRO A 320 -13.85 -7.59 6.85
C PRO A 320 -12.94 -8.40 7.80
N TRP A 321 -11.63 -8.17 7.77
CA TRP A 321 -10.70 -8.75 8.74
C TRP A 321 -10.91 -8.18 10.15
N VAL A 322 -11.06 -6.86 10.31
CA VAL A 322 -11.38 -6.24 11.62
C VAL A 322 -12.66 -6.81 12.20
N ASN A 323 -13.73 -6.92 11.41
CA ASN A 323 -14.98 -7.55 11.85
C ASN A 323 -14.77 -9.00 12.32
N SER A 324 -14.01 -9.78 11.57
CA SER A 324 -13.67 -11.17 11.94
C SER A 324 -12.90 -11.24 13.27
N VAL A 325 -11.96 -10.32 13.48
CA VAL A 325 -11.20 -10.21 14.74
C VAL A 325 -12.12 -9.81 15.90
N MET A 326 -13.06 -8.89 15.68
CA MET A 326 -14.02 -8.47 16.71
C MET A 326 -14.92 -9.62 17.16
N VAL A 327 -15.41 -10.45 16.24
CA VAL A 327 -16.20 -11.66 16.57
C VAL A 327 -15.39 -12.64 17.41
N VAL A 328 -14.15 -12.94 17.00
CA VAL A 328 -13.27 -13.85 17.75
C VAL A 328 -12.94 -13.28 19.13
N SER A 329 -12.57 -11.99 19.20
CA SER A 329 -12.26 -11.28 20.44
C SER A 329 -13.43 -11.28 21.41
N GLY A 330 -14.65 -10.98 20.94
CA GLY A 330 -15.86 -10.99 21.76
C GLY A 330 -16.10 -12.35 22.41
N MET A 331 -15.93 -13.45 21.68
CA MET A 331 -16.10 -14.80 22.22
C MET A 331 -15.00 -15.16 23.22
N PHE A 332 -13.75 -14.75 22.98
CA PHE A 332 -12.66 -14.91 23.95
C PHE A 332 -12.90 -14.08 25.23
N ASN A 333 -13.40 -12.85 25.09
CA ASN A 333 -13.73 -11.97 26.21
C ASN A 333 -14.82 -12.58 27.10
N ASN A 334 -15.90 -13.07 26.49
CA ASN A 334 -16.99 -13.74 27.24
C ASN A 334 -16.49 -14.99 27.97
N ALA A 335 -15.71 -15.84 27.27
CA ALA A 335 -15.12 -17.03 27.88
C ALA A 335 -14.15 -16.69 29.02
N PHE A 336 -13.40 -15.59 28.88
CA PHE A 336 -12.50 -15.07 29.90
C PHE A 336 -13.25 -14.55 31.13
N GLN A 337 -14.30 -13.73 30.94
CA GLN A 337 -15.09 -13.18 32.05
C GLN A 337 -15.76 -14.29 32.87
N ARG A 338 -16.47 -15.21 32.20
CA ARG A 338 -17.07 -16.37 32.88
C ARG A 338 -16.03 -17.23 33.61
N ASN A 339 -14.84 -17.39 33.02
CA ASN A 339 -13.77 -18.14 33.66
C ASN A 339 -13.24 -17.43 34.91
N ARG A 340 -13.10 -16.10 34.87
CA ARG A 340 -12.69 -15.29 36.02
C ARG A 340 -13.71 -15.37 37.15
N ASP A 341 -14.99 -15.43 36.79
CA ASP A 341 -16.10 -15.50 37.73
C ASP A 341 -16.38 -16.95 38.20
N HIS A 342 -15.52 -17.90 37.80
CA HIS A 342 -15.59 -19.32 38.13
C HIS A 342 -16.92 -19.98 37.71
N GLU A 343 -17.52 -19.50 36.63
CA GLU A 343 -18.71 -20.12 36.07
C GLU A 343 -18.34 -21.39 35.28
N PRO A 344 -18.96 -22.54 35.56
CA PRO A 344 -18.64 -23.76 34.84
C PRO A 344 -19.21 -23.75 33.42
N VAL A 345 -18.50 -24.40 32.50
CA VAL A 345 -18.98 -24.62 31.11
C VAL A 345 -20.12 -25.66 31.08
N THR A 346 -20.08 -26.63 31.98
CA THR A 346 -21.06 -27.72 32.12
C THR A 346 -21.86 -27.55 33.41
N ASP A 347 -22.92 -28.33 33.61
CA ASP A 347 -23.76 -28.28 34.84
C ASP A 347 -23.05 -28.85 36.10
N THR A 348 -21.72 -28.96 36.07
CA THR A 348 -20.87 -29.51 37.14
C THR A 348 -19.95 -28.42 37.68
N ASP A 349 -19.19 -28.71 38.74
CA ASP A 349 -18.22 -27.75 39.30
C ASP A 349 -17.28 -27.16 38.25
N TRP A 350 -16.88 -25.91 38.48
CA TRP A 350 -15.91 -25.21 37.64
C TRP A 350 -14.60 -25.98 37.58
N VAL A 351 -14.09 -26.11 36.35
CA VAL A 351 -12.81 -26.75 36.08
C VAL A 351 -11.93 -25.74 35.37
N ASN A 352 -10.76 -25.48 35.94
CA ASN A 352 -9.75 -24.66 35.30
C ASN A 352 -9.53 -25.14 33.85
N PRO A 353 -9.66 -24.26 32.84
CA PRO A 353 -9.44 -24.57 31.42
C PRO A 353 -8.05 -25.15 31.10
N ASN A 354 -7.09 -24.99 32.02
CA ASN A 354 -5.75 -25.58 31.97
C ASN A 354 -5.64 -26.98 32.56
N SER A 355 -6.66 -27.49 33.24
CA SER A 355 -6.62 -28.83 33.83
C SER A 355 -6.55 -29.94 32.77
N ARG A 356 -6.06 -31.11 33.18
CA ARG A 356 -5.95 -32.29 32.30
C ARG A 356 -7.30 -32.97 32.01
N LYS A 357 -8.37 -32.64 32.75
CA LYS A 357 -9.70 -33.24 32.57
C LYS A 357 -10.24 -32.94 31.16
N ARG A 358 -10.89 -33.91 30.53
CA ARG A 358 -11.54 -33.71 29.22
C ARG A 358 -12.90 -33.06 29.45
N SER A 359 -13.13 -31.89 28.85
CA SER A 359 -14.47 -31.31 28.80
C SER A 359 -15.36 -32.15 27.87
N GLN A 360 -16.55 -32.51 28.36
CA GLN A 360 -17.61 -33.18 27.61
C GLN A 360 -18.76 -32.22 27.30
N ALA A 361 -18.49 -30.91 27.30
CA ALA A 361 -19.50 -29.89 27.08
C ALA A 361 -20.24 -30.07 25.75
N THR A 362 -21.56 -29.87 25.78
CA THR A 362 -22.43 -29.91 24.61
C THR A 362 -22.29 -28.65 23.75
N ALA A 363 -22.79 -28.71 22.52
CA ALA A 363 -22.78 -27.56 21.60
C ALA A 363 -23.44 -26.31 22.21
N GLU A 364 -24.58 -26.49 22.88
CA GLU A 364 -25.32 -25.41 23.54
C GLU A 364 -24.55 -24.84 24.72
N GLN A 365 -23.93 -25.70 25.54
CA GLN A 365 -23.11 -25.27 26.68
C GLN A 365 -21.92 -24.40 26.25
N VAL A 366 -21.17 -24.80 25.22
CA VAL A 366 -20.04 -24.00 24.75
C VAL A 366 -20.48 -22.72 24.02
N GLU A 367 -21.62 -22.76 23.31
CA GLU A 367 -22.21 -21.55 22.70
C GLU A 367 -22.63 -20.55 23.77
N ASN A 368 -23.36 -21.00 24.80
CA ASN A 368 -23.79 -20.15 25.93
C ASN A 368 -22.60 -19.55 26.69
N TYR A 369 -21.54 -20.33 26.87
CA TYR A 369 -20.34 -19.87 27.54
C TYR A 369 -19.61 -18.75 26.79
N CYS A 370 -19.55 -18.83 25.46
CA CYS A 370 -18.92 -17.80 24.61
C CYS A 370 -19.90 -16.71 24.13
N GLY A 371 -21.20 -16.95 24.25
CA GLY A 371 -22.27 -16.08 23.78
C GLY A 371 -22.55 -14.92 24.73
N SER A 372 -23.29 -13.93 24.24
CA SER A 372 -23.83 -12.87 25.10
C SER A 372 -25.07 -13.35 25.83
N GLU A 373 -25.34 -12.83 27.03
CA GLU A 373 -26.56 -13.17 27.77
C GLU A 373 -27.82 -12.89 26.91
N PRO A 374 -28.82 -13.79 26.94
CA PRO A 374 -30.08 -13.54 26.26
C PRO A 374 -30.80 -12.33 26.87
N LEU A 375 -31.41 -11.47 26.03
CA LEU A 375 -32.30 -10.44 26.56
C LEU A 375 -33.47 -11.11 27.31
N PRO A 376 -33.92 -10.54 28.45
CA PRO A 376 -34.92 -11.15 29.34
C PRO A 376 -36.28 -11.45 28.70
N ASN A 377 -36.55 -10.97 27.49
CA ASN A 377 -37.83 -11.16 26.77
C ASN A 377 -37.72 -11.97 25.46
N SER A 378 -36.64 -12.73 25.24
CA SER A 378 -36.49 -13.60 24.06
C SER A 378 -37.24 -14.93 24.23
N ILE A 379 -38.16 -15.23 23.31
CA ILE A 379 -38.92 -16.51 23.24
C ILE A 379 -37.99 -17.71 22.95
N THR A 380 -36.75 -17.46 22.51
CA THR A 380 -35.69 -18.44 22.32
C THR A 380 -34.55 -18.22 23.32
N SER A 381 -34.28 -19.19 24.19
CA SER A 381 -33.21 -19.18 25.22
C SER A 381 -31.79 -19.36 24.67
N LYS A 382 -31.59 -19.29 23.34
CA LYS A 382 -30.26 -19.50 22.74
C LYS A 382 -29.42 -18.24 22.90
N SER A 383 -28.21 -18.37 23.47
CA SER A 383 -27.23 -17.30 23.47
C SER A 383 -26.88 -16.90 22.03
N LEU A 384 -26.81 -15.61 21.75
CA LEU A 384 -26.33 -15.13 20.45
C LEU A 384 -24.81 -14.96 20.48
N PRO A 385 -24.12 -15.15 19.34
CA PRO A 385 -22.73 -14.75 19.24
C PRO A 385 -22.59 -13.26 19.57
N PRO A 386 -21.51 -12.86 20.26
CA PRO A 386 -21.30 -11.46 20.61
C PRO A 386 -21.29 -10.61 19.35
N ARG A 387 -22.21 -9.65 19.29
CA ARG A 387 -22.22 -8.65 18.22
C ARG A 387 -21.10 -7.65 18.51
N PRO A 388 -20.27 -7.29 17.53
CA PRO A 388 -19.36 -6.18 17.70
C PRO A 388 -20.18 -4.93 18.05
N THR A 389 -19.81 -4.24 19.12
CA THR A 389 -20.57 -3.11 19.67
C THR A 389 -20.47 -1.84 18.84
N GLY A 390 -19.45 -1.73 17.97
CA GLY A 390 -19.25 -0.55 17.14
C GLY A 390 -20.04 -0.54 15.84
N ARG A 391 -20.09 0.63 15.21
CA ARG A 391 -20.84 0.88 13.97
C ARG A 391 -20.34 -0.04 12.84
N TRP A 392 -21.25 -0.77 12.20
CA TRP A 392 -20.96 -1.73 11.11
C TRP A 392 -20.05 -2.90 11.48
N GLY A 393 -20.07 -3.36 12.74
CA GLY A 393 -19.27 -4.52 13.14
C GLY A 393 -17.78 -4.21 13.39
N LEU A 394 -17.39 -2.93 13.35
CA LEU A 394 -16.02 -2.47 13.52
C LEU A 394 -15.78 -1.99 14.96
N ASP A 395 -14.51 -1.85 15.37
CA ASP A 395 -14.15 -1.13 16.59
C ASP A 395 -14.22 0.39 16.39
N ASP A 396 -14.37 1.12 17.49
CA ASP A 396 -14.48 2.59 17.49
C ASP A 396 -13.25 3.30 16.90
N ASN A 397 -12.09 2.63 16.90
CA ASN A 397 -10.82 3.17 16.42
C ASN A 397 -10.46 2.73 14.98
N ALA A 398 -11.31 1.97 14.28
CA ALA A 398 -11.04 1.53 12.91
C ALA A 398 -10.78 2.72 11.97
N ILE A 399 -11.66 3.73 12.01
CA ILE A 399 -11.56 4.94 11.17
C ILE A 399 -10.31 5.75 11.54
N SER A 400 -10.01 5.87 12.83
CA SER A 400 -8.80 6.56 13.32
C SER A 400 -7.52 5.93 12.73
N ARG A 401 -7.44 4.59 12.72
CA ARG A 401 -6.31 3.87 12.09
C ARG A 401 -6.22 4.12 10.59
N MET A 402 -7.36 4.15 9.89
CA MET A 402 -7.39 4.47 8.45
C MET A 402 -6.93 5.91 8.18
N ILE A 403 -7.38 6.89 8.97
CA ILE A 403 -6.96 8.29 8.85
C ILE A 403 -5.45 8.42 9.09
N LEU A 404 -4.94 7.82 10.17
CA LEU A 404 -3.51 7.86 10.48
C LEU A 404 -2.67 7.18 9.38
N ALA A 405 -3.10 6.02 8.87
CA ALA A 405 -2.44 5.37 7.74
C ALA A 405 -2.43 6.25 6.48
N SER A 406 -3.51 7.01 6.26
CA SER A 406 -3.65 7.91 5.12
C SER A 406 -2.73 9.13 5.25
N ALA A 407 -2.66 9.73 6.45
CA ALA A 407 -1.75 10.84 6.73
C ALA A 407 -0.28 10.43 6.52
N LEU A 408 0.13 9.26 7.03
CA LEU A 408 1.48 8.72 6.83
C LEU A 408 1.79 8.46 5.35
N ALA A 409 0.82 7.89 4.61
CA ALA A 409 0.99 7.62 3.18
C ALA A 409 1.10 8.89 2.33
N LEU A 410 0.25 9.89 2.59
CA LEU A 410 0.28 11.18 1.90
C LEU A 410 1.55 11.96 2.24
N MET A 411 1.98 11.94 3.50
CA MET A 411 3.24 12.56 3.92
C MET A 411 4.43 11.96 3.17
N LEU A 412 4.50 10.62 3.06
CA LEU A 412 5.56 9.97 2.28
C LEU A 412 5.47 10.33 0.79
N GLN A 413 4.29 10.20 0.18
CA GLN A 413 4.09 10.46 -1.26
C GLN A 413 4.42 11.91 -1.65
N TRP A 414 3.87 12.87 -0.92
CA TRP A 414 4.04 14.29 -1.23
C TRP A 414 5.37 14.84 -0.71
N GLY A 415 6.00 14.19 0.28
CA GLY A 415 7.39 14.46 0.64
C GLY A 415 8.34 14.14 -0.51
N THR A 416 8.25 12.93 -1.08
CA THR A 416 9.13 12.51 -2.19
C THR A 416 8.78 13.20 -3.51
N THR A 417 7.49 13.29 -3.85
CA THR A 417 7.03 14.02 -5.05
C THR A 417 7.31 15.51 -4.93
N GLY A 418 7.02 16.11 -3.76
CA GLY A 418 7.27 17.52 -3.50
C GLY A 418 8.77 17.84 -3.55
N GLY A 419 9.62 17.00 -2.96
CA GLY A 419 11.07 17.13 -3.07
C GLY A 419 11.55 17.08 -4.52
N ALA A 420 11.04 16.14 -5.32
CA ALA A 420 11.32 16.07 -6.76
C ALA A 420 10.86 17.33 -7.50
N VAL A 421 9.67 17.84 -7.21
CA VAL A 421 9.13 19.08 -7.79
C VAL A 421 9.99 20.27 -7.44
N VAL A 422 10.37 20.46 -6.16
CA VAL A 422 11.23 21.57 -5.72
C VAL A 422 12.56 21.59 -6.47
N ILE A 423 13.19 20.42 -6.65
CA ILE A 423 14.47 20.30 -7.37
C ILE A 423 14.38 20.86 -8.80
N VAL A 424 13.27 20.61 -9.51
CA VAL A 424 13.08 21.06 -10.90
C VAL A 424 12.26 22.33 -11.06
N TRP A 425 11.61 22.82 -10.00
CA TRP A 425 10.83 24.06 -10.05
C TRP A 425 11.73 25.28 -9.98
N PHE A 426 12.76 25.20 -9.13
CA PHE A 426 13.78 26.22 -8.96
C PHE A 426 15.00 25.96 -9.85
N THR A 427 14.79 25.35 -11.02
CA THR A 427 15.79 25.36 -12.11
C THR A 427 15.74 26.72 -12.83
N PRO A 428 16.72 27.07 -13.68
CA PRO A 428 17.06 28.47 -14.00
C PRO A 428 15.86 29.31 -14.45
N THR A 429 14.96 28.73 -15.25
CA THR A 429 13.63 29.29 -15.45
C THR A 429 12.69 28.87 -14.32
N VAL A 430 12.58 29.71 -13.29
CA VAL A 430 11.75 29.41 -12.12
C VAL A 430 10.28 29.32 -12.52
N GLY A 431 9.66 28.16 -12.25
CA GLY A 431 8.23 27.96 -12.49
C GLY A 431 7.83 26.53 -12.83
N LEU A 432 6.57 26.39 -13.23
CA LEU A 432 6.02 25.10 -13.64
C LEU A 432 6.45 24.77 -15.08
N GLY A 433 7.47 23.92 -15.21
CA GLY A 433 7.91 23.34 -16.48
C GLY A 433 7.34 21.93 -16.73
N CYS A 434 7.76 21.30 -17.84
CA CYS A 434 7.33 19.95 -18.21
C CYS A 434 7.71 18.90 -17.15
N ARG A 435 8.92 19.01 -16.56
CA ARG A 435 9.43 18.08 -15.55
C ARG A 435 8.59 18.14 -14.26
N SER A 436 8.48 19.33 -13.67
CA SER A 436 7.66 19.56 -12.46
C SER A 436 6.19 19.18 -12.67
N ALA A 437 5.60 19.53 -13.81
CA ALA A 437 4.21 19.17 -14.12
C ALA A 437 4.03 17.65 -14.20
N SER A 438 4.99 16.94 -14.80
CA SER A 438 4.96 15.47 -14.90
C SER A 438 4.97 14.80 -13.51
N TYR A 439 5.74 15.32 -12.56
CA TYR A 439 5.77 14.84 -11.18
C TYR A 439 4.47 15.15 -10.42
N ILE A 440 3.92 16.35 -10.59
CA ILE A 440 2.63 16.73 -9.98
C ILE A 440 1.51 15.83 -10.50
N VAL A 441 1.48 15.54 -11.81
CA VAL A 441 0.53 14.61 -12.41
C VAL A 441 0.69 13.22 -11.81
N TYR A 442 1.92 12.71 -11.69
CA TYR A 442 2.18 11.41 -11.08
C TYR A 442 1.65 11.33 -9.62
N GLY A 443 1.99 12.31 -8.79
CA GLY A 443 1.56 12.33 -7.38
C GLY A 443 0.05 12.52 -7.22
N SER A 444 -0.56 13.34 -8.08
CA SER A 444 -2.01 13.55 -8.10
C SER A 444 -2.76 12.28 -8.51
N ILE A 445 -2.31 11.59 -9.57
CA ILE A 445 -2.91 10.32 -10.00
C ILE A 445 -2.71 9.24 -8.93
N SER A 446 -1.52 9.16 -8.29
CA SER A 446 -1.32 8.23 -7.17
C SER A 446 -2.34 8.44 -6.05
N THR A 447 -2.55 9.70 -5.66
CA THR A 447 -3.50 10.08 -4.60
C THR A 447 -4.93 9.74 -5.03
N LEU A 448 -5.31 10.04 -6.28
CA LEU A 448 -6.63 9.72 -6.82
C LEU A 448 -6.89 8.21 -6.84
N VAL A 449 -5.93 7.41 -7.30
CA VAL A 449 -6.02 5.95 -7.29
C VAL A 449 -6.27 5.44 -5.86
N TRP A 450 -5.51 5.92 -4.88
CA TRP A 450 -5.70 5.54 -3.48
C TRP A 450 -7.12 5.89 -3.00
N MET A 451 -7.60 7.11 -3.24
CA MET A 451 -8.95 7.53 -2.87
C MET A 451 -10.03 6.64 -3.51
N MET A 452 -9.92 6.34 -4.80
CA MET A 452 -10.89 5.51 -5.52
C MET A 452 -10.94 4.08 -4.95
N LEU A 453 -9.79 3.49 -4.65
CA LEU A 453 -9.69 2.11 -4.14
C LEU A 453 -10.12 2.01 -2.68
N LEU A 454 -9.78 3.01 -1.86
CA LEU A 454 -10.28 3.11 -0.50
C LEU A 454 -11.80 3.27 -0.48
N ALA A 455 -12.35 4.20 -1.26
CA ALA A 455 -13.79 4.39 -1.38
C ALA A 455 -14.49 3.12 -1.88
N SER A 456 -13.92 2.44 -2.88
CA SER A 456 -14.42 1.14 -3.33
C SER A 456 -14.47 0.10 -2.21
N SER A 457 -13.46 0.03 -1.35
CA SER A 457 -13.43 -0.95 -0.25
C SER A 457 -14.51 -0.68 0.79
N ILE A 458 -14.69 0.60 1.16
CA ILE A 458 -15.72 1.02 2.11
C ILE A 458 -17.12 0.73 1.55
N LEU A 459 -17.37 1.07 0.28
CA LEU A 459 -18.64 0.78 -0.39
C LEU A 459 -18.91 -0.72 -0.50
N THR A 460 -17.87 -1.52 -0.79
CA THR A 460 -17.98 -2.99 -0.84
C THR A 460 -18.37 -3.53 0.52
N TYR A 461 -17.67 -3.11 1.58
CA TYR A 461 -17.95 -3.54 2.95
C TYR A 461 -19.36 -3.14 3.39
N TYR A 462 -19.75 -1.88 3.16
CA TYR A 462 -21.09 -1.39 3.46
C TYR A 462 -22.17 -2.22 2.75
N PHE A 463 -21.96 -2.57 1.47
CA PHE A 463 -22.88 -3.40 0.71
C PHE A 463 -22.97 -4.84 1.25
N THR A 464 -21.84 -5.45 1.62
CA THR A 464 -21.81 -6.84 2.08
C THR A 464 -22.33 -7.01 3.50
N ASP A 465 -21.96 -6.12 4.42
CA ASP A 465 -22.39 -6.19 5.82
C ASP A 465 -23.91 -5.98 5.95
N THR A 466 -24.46 -5.04 5.19
CA THR A 466 -25.91 -4.82 5.13
C THR A 466 -26.67 -5.95 4.43
N ALA A 467 -26.01 -6.71 3.54
CA ALA A 467 -26.60 -7.87 2.87
C ALA A 467 -26.64 -9.13 3.75
N ASP A 468 -25.69 -9.29 4.68
CA ASP A 468 -25.56 -10.44 5.59
C ASP A 468 -26.23 -10.20 6.96
N SER A 469 -26.96 -9.09 7.15
CA SER A 469 -27.63 -8.79 8.43
C SER A 469 -28.73 -9.83 8.76
N PRO A 470 -28.71 -10.47 9.94
CA PRO A 470 -29.45 -11.69 10.27
C PRO A 470 -30.92 -11.46 10.65
N THR A 471 -31.61 -10.47 10.09
CA THR A 471 -33.03 -10.22 10.41
C THR A 471 -34.00 -11.20 9.74
N ILE A 472 -33.53 -12.25 9.05
CA ILE A 472 -34.39 -13.27 8.47
C ILE A 472 -33.82 -14.65 8.81
N PRO A 473 -34.49 -15.45 9.65
CA PRO A 473 -34.14 -16.85 9.84
C PRO A 473 -34.13 -17.52 8.46
N HIS A 474 -33.09 -18.30 8.15
CA HIS A 474 -33.04 -19.15 6.97
C HIS A 474 -34.13 -20.23 7.03
N SER A 475 -35.37 -19.83 6.78
CA SER A 475 -36.44 -20.70 6.31
C SER A 475 -36.09 -21.07 4.87
N THR A 476 -36.05 -22.37 4.61
CA THR A 476 -35.64 -23.01 3.35
C THR A 476 -36.49 -22.65 2.13
N ASN A 477 -37.46 -21.75 2.24
CA ASN A 477 -38.32 -21.27 1.14
C ASN A 477 -38.43 -19.73 1.03
N ALA A 478 -37.54 -18.95 1.65
CA ALA A 478 -37.64 -17.50 1.58
C ALA A 478 -37.12 -16.93 0.25
N VAL A 479 -38.03 -16.35 -0.53
CA VAL A 479 -37.78 -15.49 -1.70
C VAL A 479 -36.67 -14.48 -1.36
N ARG A 480 -35.64 -14.39 -2.21
CA ARG A 480 -34.54 -13.41 -2.06
C ARG A 480 -35.17 -12.01 -1.87
N PRO A 481 -34.95 -11.33 -0.73
CA PRO A 481 -35.53 -10.01 -0.53
C PRO A 481 -35.07 -9.07 -1.66
N ILE A 482 -36.03 -8.37 -2.27
CA ILE A 482 -35.77 -7.39 -3.32
C ILE A 482 -34.93 -6.27 -2.71
N ARG A 483 -33.62 -6.28 -3.02
CA ARG A 483 -32.65 -5.31 -2.49
C ARG A 483 -33.07 -3.87 -2.84
N PRO A 484 -33.05 -2.93 -1.86
CA PRO A 484 -33.30 -1.52 -2.14
C PRO A 484 -32.30 -0.95 -3.15
N THR A 485 -32.76 -0.03 -4.00
CA THR A 485 -31.99 0.54 -5.13
C THR A 485 -30.63 1.12 -4.71
N ASN A 486 -30.56 1.75 -3.54
CA ASN A 486 -29.35 2.40 -3.03
C ASN A 486 -28.17 1.42 -2.83
N TYR A 487 -28.45 0.17 -2.41
CA TYR A 487 -27.42 -0.85 -2.23
C TYR A 487 -26.89 -1.36 -3.57
N ARG A 488 -27.76 -1.51 -4.57
CA ARG A 488 -27.32 -1.91 -5.94
C ARG A 488 -26.40 -0.84 -6.55
N ILE A 489 -26.71 0.43 -6.34
CA ILE A 489 -25.87 1.55 -6.79
C ILE A 489 -24.51 1.54 -6.10
N ALA A 490 -24.46 1.34 -4.78
CA ALA A 490 -23.20 1.22 -4.03
C ALA A 490 -22.32 0.08 -4.56
N GLY A 491 -22.92 -1.09 -4.83
CA GLY A 491 -22.23 -2.22 -5.44
C GLY A 491 -21.66 -1.89 -6.83
N LEU A 492 -22.46 -1.31 -7.73
CA LEU A 492 -22.00 -0.92 -9.07
C LEU A 492 -20.90 0.14 -9.02
N LEU A 493 -21.07 1.16 -8.17
CA LEU A 493 -20.09 2.23 -8.00
C LEU A 493 -18.76 1.70 -7.46
N SER A 494 -18.78 0.76 -6.51
CA SER A 494 -17.55 0.13 -6.00
C SER A 494 -16.79 -0.60 -7.12
N ILE A 495 -17.49 -1.37 -7.96
CA ILE A 495 -16.87 -2.07 -9.09
C ILE A 495 -16.26 -1.08 -10.08
N PHE A 496 -16.97 0.00 -10.38
CA PHE A 496 -16.50 1.06 -11.28
C PHE A 496 -15.24 1.74 -10.74
N LEU A 497 -15.28 2.26 -9.50
CA LEU A 497 -14.15 2.92 -8.85
C LEU A 497 -12.91 2.02 -8.81
N ARG A 498 -13.08 0.73 -8.49
CA ARG A 498 -11.97 -0.21 -8.48
C ARG A 498 -11.35 -0.44 -9.85
N ARG A 499 -12.18 -0.67 -10.88
CA ARG A 499 -11.69 -0.92 -12.25
C ARG A 499 -10.99 0.31 -12.80
N CYS A 500 -11.57 1.49 -12.64
CA CYS A 500 -10.97 2.76 -13.07
C CYS A 500 -9.69 3.08 -12.28
N GLY A 501 -9.69 2.86 -10.95
CA GLY A 501 -8.51 3.07 -10.11
C GLY A 501 -7.33 2.20 -10.52
N LYS A 502 -7.57 0.90 -10.81
CA LYS A 502 -6.51 0.01 -11.32
C LYS A 502 -6.02 0.40 -12.71
N PHE A 503 -6.93 0.83 -13.59
CA PHE A 503 -6.55 1.30 -14.93
C PHE A 503 -5.68 2.56 -14.86
N LEU A 504 -6.07 3.55 -14.05
CA LEU A 504 -5.27 4.74 -13.80
C LEU A 504 -3.92 4.40 -13.17
N ALA A 505 -3.87 3.45 -12.23
CA ALA A 505 -2.62 2.99 -11.65
C ALA A 505 -1.69 2.39 -12.71
N ALA A 506 -2.21 1.55 -13.62
CA ALA A 506 -1.41 0.98 -14.71
C ALA A 506 -0.84 2.06 -15.64
N LEU A 507 -1.64 3.07 -15.99
CA LEU A 507 -1.16 4.22 -16.77
C LEU A 507 -0.08 5.01 -16.00
N ASN A 508 -0.30 5.27 -14.71
CA ASN A 508 0.63 6.03 -13.88
C ASN A 508 1.95 5.28 -13.62
N ALA A 509 1.91 3.95 -13.54
CA ALA A 509 3.09 3.10 -13.46
C ALA A 509 3.92 3.16 -14.75
N GLY A 510 3.26 3.14 -15.91
CA GLY A 510 3.92 3.39 -17.18
C GLY A 510 4.51 4.80 -17.26
N TRP A 511 3.77 5.79 -16.75
CA TRP A 511 4.18 7.19 -16.74
C TRP A 511 5.47 7.45 -15.94
N ILE A 512 5.60 6.93 -14.72
CA ILE A 512 6.81 7.17 -13.91
C ILE A 512 8.07 6.57 -14.54
N VAL A 513 7.98 5.39 -15.17
CA VAL A 513 9.11 4.77 -15.86
C VAL A 513 9.44 5.53 -17.15
N ALA A 514 8.42 5.84 -17.95
CA ALA A 514 8.60 6.57 -19.21
C ALA A 514 9.17 7.97 -18.97
N MET A 515 8.71 8.68 -17.95
CA MET A 515 9.19 10.01 -17.60
C MET A 515 10.68 10.00 -17.27
N GLY A 516 11.18 9.00 -16.53
CA GLY A 516 12.61 8.87 -16.26
C GLY A 516 13.43 8.71 -17.55
N ILE A 517 12.95 7.87 -18.48
CA ILE A 517 13.60 7.68 -19.79
C ILE A 517 13.57 8.99 -20.60
N ILE A 518 12.40 9.61 -20.74
CA ILE A 518 12.18 10.86 -21.49
C ILE A 518 13.08 11.99 -20.97
N GLN A 519 13.20 12.12 -19.64
CA GLN A 519 14.02 13.14 -19.01
C GLN A 519 15.50 12.97 -19.30
N PHE A 520 15.99 11.74 -19.36
CA PHE A 520 17.41 11.48 -19.66
C PHE A 520 17.73 11.48 -21.16
N SER A 521 16.71 11.45 -22.03
CA SER A 521 16.88 11.44 -23.49
C SER A 521 16.85 12.84 -24.13
N SER A 522 16.99 13.90 -23.33
CA SER A 522 16.92 15.31 -23.77
C SER A 522 15.58 15.75 -24.39
N VAL A 523 14.53 14.94 -24.26
CA VAL A 523 13.20 15.24 -24.85
C VAL A 523 12.56 16.46 -24.19
N PHE A 524 12.86 16.71 -22.91
CA PHE A 524 12.43 17.91 -22.20
C PHE A 524 13.33 19.12 -22.43
N ASP A 525 14.49 18.97 -23.09
CA ASP A 525 15.41 20.07 -23.34
C ASP A 525 15.05 20.75 -24.66
N ARG A 526 13.96 21.52 -24.63
CA ARG A 526 13.39 22.27 -25.77
C ARG A 526 12.89 23.64 -25.29
N CYS A 527 12.73 24.61 -26.19
CA CYS A 527 12.17 25.93 -25.86
C CYS A 527 10.90 25.85 -25.00
N TYR A 528 9.95 24.98 -25.35
CA TYR A 528 8.68 24.88 -24.63
C TYR A 528 8.84 24.44 -23.17
N CYS A 529 9.67 23.42 -22.93
CA CYS A 529 9.82 22.84 -21.61
C CYS A 529 10.80 23.63 -20.73
N ASN A 530 11.86 24.18 -21.31
CA ASN A 530 12.83 25.01 -20.61
C ASN A 530 12.30 26.43 -20.31
N SER A 531 11.27 26.89 -21.03
CA SER A 531 10.68 28.22 -20.78
C SER A 531 9.59 28.25 -19.69
N SER A 532 9.32 27.13 -19.01
CA SER A 532 8.27 27.03 -17.97
C SER A 532 6.90 27.55 -18.43
N VAL A 533 6.51 27.24 -19.68
CA VAL A 533 5.30 27.76 -20.34
C VAL A 533 4.01 27.46 -19.56
N PHE A 534 3.92 26.30 -18.89
CA PHE A 534 2.73 25.96 -18.10
C PHE A 534 2.47 26.95 -16.97
N GLY A 535 3.52 27.43 -16.31
CA GLY A 535 3.42 28.40 -15.22
C GLY A 535 3.36 29.84 -15.69
N LEU A 536 4.32 30.25 -16.54
CA LEU A 536 4.55 31.65 -16.90
C LEU A 536 3.69 32.15 -18.08
N ARG A 537 3.14 31.24 -18.88
CA ARG A 537 2.29 31.55 -20.05
C ARG A 537 2.96 32.56 -20.99
N LYS A 538 2.41 33.77 -21.10
CA LYS A 538 2.94 34.84 -21.98
C LYS A 538 4.29 35.41 -21.52
N ASN A 539 4.62 35.24 -20.24
CA ASN A 539 5.86 35.72 -19.66
C ASN A 539 6.94 34.61 -19.64
N ALA A 540 6.76 33.56 -20.44
CA ALA A 540 7.70 32.43 -20.50
C ALA A 540 9.02 32.85 -21.14
N TYR A 541 10.13 32.44 -20.52
CA TYR A 541 11.49 32.75 -20.95
C TYR A 541 12.40 31.55 -20.69
N ASN A 542 13.43 31.35 -21.51
CA ASN A 542 14.39 30.27 -21.42
C ASN A 542 15.74 30.82 -20.96
N VAL A 543 16.18 30.42 -19.77
CA VAL A 543 17.54 30.70 -19.31
C VAL A 543 18.53 29.71 -19.94
N ILE A 544 19.54 30.24 -20.63
CA ILE A 544 20.52 29.44 -21.37
C ILE A 544 21.90 29.53 -20.69
N THR A 545 22.28 30.70 -20.19
CA THR A 545 23.54 30.91 -19.48
C THR A 545 23.30 31.18 -18.01
N LEU A 546 23.86 30.34 -17.13
CA LEU A 546 23.79 30.53 -15.69
C LEU A 546 24.73 31.62 -15.19
N THR A 547 24.26 32.38 -14.20
CA THR A 547 25.11 33.25 -13.37
C THR A 547 25.54 32.53 -12.08
N PRO A 548 26.58 33.01 -11.38
CA PRO A 548 26.99 32.46 -10.09
C PRO A 548 25.89 32.51 -9.02
N ASP A 549 25.04 33.54 -9.04
CA ASP A 549 23.94 33.71 -8.09
C ASP A 549 22.86 32.64 -8.30
N ASP A 550 22.56 32.31 -9.57
CA ASP A 550 21.64 31.22 -9.90
C ASP A 550 22.15 29.89 -9.33
N ALA A 551 23.45 29.60 -9.51
CA ALA A 551 24.05 28.37 -9.01
C ALA A 551 23.91 28.22 -7.49
N GLY A 552 24.04 29.31 -6.74
CA GLY A 552 23.83 29.34 -5.28
C GLY A 552 22.38 29.05 -4.89
N SER A 553 21.44 29.77 -5.51
CA SER A 553 20.00 29.61 -5.27
C SER A 553 19.50 28.19 -5.58
N MET A 554 19.94 27.65 -6.72
CA MET A 554 19.61 26.31 -7.18
C MET A 554 20.13 25.23 -6.24
N ARG A 555 21.38 25.33 -5.80
CA ARG A 555 21.93 24.40 -4.80
C ARG A 555 21.13 24.42 -3.50
N GLY A 556 20.69 25.59 -3.04
CA GLY A 556 19.80 25.71 -1.89
C GLY A 556 18.47 24.99 -2.10
N ALA A 557 17.83 25.16 -3.26
CA ALA A 557 16.60 24.47 -3.60
C ALA A 557 16.79 22.95 -3.73
N TRP A 558 17.91 22.49 -4.28
CA TRP A 558 18.24 21.07 -4.37
C TRP A 558 18.38 20.43 -2.99
N ILE A 559 19.14 21.07 -2.08
CA ILE A 559 19.27 20.62 -0.69
C ILE A 559 17.88 20.55 -0.05
N CYS A 560 17.05 21.58 -0.20
CA CYS A 560 15.69 21.59 0.31
C CYS A 560 14.86 20.43 -0.25
N GLY A 561 14.95 20.15 -1.55
CA GLY A 561 14.24 19.05 -2.20
C GLY A 561 14.67 17.66 -1.71
N PHE A 562 15.97 17.42 -1.52
CA PHE A 562 16.47 16.17 -0.93
C PHE A 562 16.09 16.02 0.55
N LEU A 563 16.06 17.10 1.33
CA LEU A 563 15.59 17.06 2.71
C LEU A 563 14.08 16.78 2.78
N LEU A 564 13.29 17.40 1.90
CA LEU A 564 11.85 17.22 1.81
C LEU A 564 11.46 15.80 1.39
N SER A 565 12.29 15.12 0.60
CA SER A 565 12.10 13.70 0.26
C SER A 565 12.65 12.76 1.34
N GLY A 566 13.84 13.05 1.86
CA GLY A 566 14.55 12.21 2.82
C GLY A 566 13.90 12.14 4.20
N ILE A 567 13.49 13.27 4.78
CA ILE A 567 12.94 13.31 6.14
C ILE A 567 11.64 12.49 6.25
N PRO A 568 10.62 12.66 5.38
CA PRO A 568 9.41 11.83 5.42
C PRO A 568 9.71 10.35 5.17
N THR A 569 10.68 10.04 4.32
CA THR A 569 11.12 8.65 4.06
C THR A 569 11.68 8.01 5.33
N LEU A 570 12.61 8.67 6.00
CA LEU A 570 13.22 8.18 7.24
C LEU A 570 12.19 8.09 8.38
N PHE A 571 11.35 9.12 8.53
CA PHE A 571 10.29 9.12 9.53
C PHE A 571 9.32 7.96 9.30
N TYR A 572 8.86 7.75 8.07
CA TYR A 572 7.96 6.65 7.74
C TYR A 572 8.63 5.30 7.99
N ALA A 573 9.89 5.11 7.56
CA ALA A 573 10.65 3.88 7.83
C ALA A 573 10.77 3.60 9.34
N GLY A 574 11.15 4.63 10.12
CA GLY A 574 11.27 4.55 11.58
C GLY A 574 9.95 4.24 12.25
N PHE A 575 8.85 4.87 11.80
CA PHE A 575 7.51 4.56 12.28
C PHE A 575 7.16 3.09 12.07
N ILE A 576 7.35 2.55 10.86
CA ILE A 576 7.08 1.14 10.58
C ILE A 576 7.97 0.26 11.46
N HIS A 577 9.28 0.48 11.48
CA HIS A 577 10.23 -0.33 12.24
C HIS A 577 9.87 -0.41 13.74
N LEU A 578 9.56 0.72 14.35
CA LEU A 578 9.17 0.75 15.76
C LEU A 578 7.86 -0.01 16.01
N ARG A 579 6.99 -0.17 15.00
CA ARG A 579 5.61 -0.64 15.16
C ARG A 579 5.31 -2.04 14.63
N VAL A 580 6.23 -2.69 13.93
CA VAL A 580 6.04 -4.04 13.35
C VAL A 580 5.84 -5.12 14.41
N ASP A 581 6.55 -5.08 15.53
CA ASP A 581 6.48 -6.10 16.58
C ASP A 581 5.65 -5.62 17.78
N PRO A 582 4.35 -5.95 17.85
CA PRO A 582 3.55 -5.61 19.02
C PRO A 582 3.87 -6.50 20.22
N PRO A 583 3.76 -5.97 21.47
CA PRO A 583 3.89 -6.79 22.66
C PRO A 583 2.76 -7.83 22.70
N LEU A 584 3.13 -9.11 22.68
CA LEU A 584 2.16 -10.21 22.71
C LEU A 584 1.62 -10.43 24.14
N PRO A 585 0.36 -10.90 24.29
CA PRO A 585 -0.16 -11.34 25.57
C PRO A 585 0.72 -12.44 26.20
N THR A 586 0.95 -12.36 27.51
CA THR A 586 1.78 -13.32 28.26
C THR A 586 1.19 -14.73 28.21
N ASN A 587 2.03 -15.74 27.96
CA ASN A 587 1.64 -17.14 28.00
C ASN A 587 1.42 -17.62 29.43
N HIS A 588 0.16 -17.80 29.82
CA HIS A 588 -0.21 -18.49 31.06
C HIS A 588 -0.44 -19.97 30.79
N SER A 589 0.64 -20.66 30.42
CA SER A 589 0.63 -22.12 30.25
C SER A 589 1.48 -22.87 31.28
N ASN A 590 2.27 -22.20 32.12
CA ASN A 590 3.20 -22.82 33.06
C ASN A 590 3.23 -22.16 34.47
N GLY A 591 2.10 -22.14 35.16
CA GLY A 591 1.99 -21.93 36.60
C GLY A 591 0.56 -22.31 36.96
N GLU A 592 0.26 -23.33 37.75
CA GLU A 592 0.83 -23.65 39.06
C GLU A 592 1.30 -25.10 39.15
N THR A 593 2.42 -25.29 39.86
CA THR A 593 2.73 -26.52 40.60
C THR A 593 1.67 -26.83 41.64
#